data_AF-A0A925HFB1-F1
#
_entry.id   AF-A0A925HFB1-F1
#
_cell.length_a   1.000
_cell.length_b   1.000
_cell.length_c   1.000
_cell.angle_alpha   90.00
_cell.angle_beta   90.00
_cell.angle_gamma   90.00
#
_symmetry.space_group_name_H-M   'P 1'
#
loop_
_entity.id
_entity.type
_entity.pdbx_description
1 polymer ?
#
loop_
_entity_poly.entity_id
_entity_poly.type
_entity_poly.pdbx_seq_one_letter_code
_entity_poly.pdbx_strand_id
1 'polypeptide(L)'
;QLRLDEDLAEAIALAHDLGHPPFGHAGERALDRAMHAYGGFDHNAQSLRVVTALERKYAQFDGLNLTWETLEGLAKHNGPVRDTALAKVARRTELWQSLDLASWPSAEAQVAALADDIAYVAHDIDDGLRAHLIVLADLEAQPLAGPALARARPHGARDEAREVYELTRILITQMIADLVAETRARLAALAPAGPDDIRRAGQATVAFSPAMAERIATLKGFLFQRVYRHERVMRVMCDAESIVADLFGRFMQQPHTMAEAWHAASRQLDERRRARLVGDFVAGMTDRYAIAEHRRLFDATPDLR
;
A
#
# COMPACT_ATOMS: atom_id res chain seq x y z
N GLN A 1 -21.24 13.65 -2.11
CA GLN A 1 -20.94 13.88 -3.54
C GLN A 1 -21.11 12.64 -4.42
N LEU A 2 -20.88 11.42 -3.92
CA LEU A 2 -21.17 10.16 -4.63
C LEU A 2 -22.22 9.26 -3.92
N ARG A 3 -22.60 9.59 -2.67
CA ARG A 3 -23.55 8.82 -1.83
C ARG A 3 -23.10 7.37 -1.58
N LEU A 4 -21.79 7.18 -1.43
CA LEU A 4 -21.17 5.93 -1.00
C LEU A 4 -21.13 5.88 0.53
N ASP A 5 -20.85 4.70 1.08
CA ASP A 5 -20.63 4.51 2.52
C ASP A 5 -19.25 5.02 2.95
N GLU A 6 -19.24 6.10 3.74
CA GLU A 6 -18.00 6.76 4.17
C GLU A 6 -17.21 5.91 5.18
N ASP A 7 -17.90 5.21 6.08
CA ASP A 7 -17.27 4.36 7.11
C ASP A 7 -16.59 3.15 6.48
N LEU A 8 -17.22 2.52 5.48
CA LEU A 8 -16.63 1.42 4.74
C LEU A 8 -15.38 1.86 3.95
N ALA A 9 -15.47 3.00 3.26
CA ALA A 9 -14.34 3.53 2.50
C ALA A 9 -13.15 3.87 3.44
N GLU A 10 -13.42 4.51 4.57
CA GLU A 10 -12.41 4.84 5.58
C GLU A 10 -11.79 3.57 6.19
N ALA A 11 -12.61 2.59 6.58
CA ALA A 11 -12.12 1.34 7.15
C ALA A 11 -11.19 0.58 6.19
N ILE A 12 -11.52 0.56 4.89
CA ILE A 12 -10.64 -0.04 3.87
C ILE A 12 -9.36 0.78 3.72
N ALA A 13 -9.46 2.11 3.62
CA ALA A 13 -8.30 2.99 3.49
C ALA A 13 -7.33 2.85 4.67
N LEU A 14 -7.83 2.69 5.90
CA LEU A 14 -6.99 2.48 7.08
C LEU A 14 -6.33 1.09 7.12
N ALA A 15 -6.99 0.07 6.55
CA ALA A 15 -6.55 -1.32 6.68
C ALA A 15 -5.75 -1.86 5.49
N HIS A 16 -5.82 -1.22 4.31
CA HIS A 16 -5.22 -1.76 3.08
C HIS A 16 -3.71 -1.99 3.18
N ASP A 17 -3.02 -1.15 3.96
CA ASP A 17 -1.57 -1.15 4.09
C ASP A 17 -1.02 -1.81 5.37
N LEU A 18 -1.87 -2.44 6.18
CA LEU A 18 -1.44 -3.10 7.43
C LEU A 18 -0.43 -4.24 7.23
N GLY A 19 -0.34 -4.78 6.02
CA GLY A 19 0.53 -5.88 5.65
C GLY A 19 1.91 -5.47 5.14
N HIS A 20 2.19 -4.17 5.00
CA HIS A 20 3.51 -3.71 4.58
C HIS A 20 4.57 -4.07 5.64
N PRO A 21 5.67 -4.72 5.23
CA PRO A 21 6.79 -5.00 6.13
C PRO A 21 7.58 -3.71 6.42
N PRO A 22 8.55 -3.77 7.36
CA PRO A 22 9.51 -2.68 7.55
C PRO A 22 10.10 -2.18 6.23
N PHE A 23 10.29 -0.86 6.12
CA PHE A 23 10.86 -0.20 4.95
C PHE A 23 10.00 -0.31 3.68
N GLY A 24 8.70 -0.58 3.83
CA GLY A 24 7.72 -0.57 2.74
C GLY A 24 8.09 -1.53 1.60
N HIS A 25 8.11 -1.01 0.37
CA HIS A 25 8.39 -1.82 -0.83
C HIS A 25 9.78 -2.49 -0.82
N ALA A 26 10.79 -1.91 -0.14
CA ALA A 26 12.08 -2.59 0.02
C ALA A 26 11.94 -3.87 0.85
N GLY A 27 11.27 -3.78 2.00
CA GLY A 27 11.00 -4.95 2.82
C GLY A 27 10.15 -5.99 2.09
N GLU A 28 9.16 -5.54 1.31
CA GLU A 28 8.32 -6.45 0.53
C GLU A 28 9.13 -7.22 -0.50
N ARG A 29 9.97 -6.54 -1.30
CA ARG A 29 10.86 -7.20 -2.27
C ARG A 29 11.82 -8.17 -1.60
N ALA A 30 12.38 -7.80 -0.45
CA ALA A 30 13.28 -8.66 0.30
C ALA A 30 12.57 -9.91 0.83
N LEU A 31 11.40 -9.75 1.45
CA LEU A 31 10.60 -10.87 1.94
C LEU A 31 10.09 -11.76 0.81
N ASP A 32 9.60 -11.19 -0.30
CA ASP A 32 9.12 -12.00 -1.42
C ASP A 32 10.23 -12.87 -2.00
N ARG A 33 11.43 -12.30 -2.21
CA ARG A 33 12.60 -13.08 -2.63
C ARG A 33 12.98 -14.17 -1.62
N ALA A 34 13.02 -13.83 -0.33
CA ALA A 34 13.36 -14.79 0.73
C ALA A 34 12.29 -15.89 0.86
N MET A 35 11.03 -15.57 0.58
CA MET A 35 9.88 -16.46 0.67
C MET A 35 9.55 -17.16 -0.65
N HIS A 36 10.30 -16.93 -1.73
CA HIS A 36 9.98 -17.42 -3.08
C HIS A 36 9.77 -18.94 -3.11
N ALA A 37 10.67 -19.70 -2.49
CA ALA A 37 10.57 -21.17 -2.38
C ALA A 37 9.41 -21.65 -1.49
N TYR A 38 8.82 -20.76 -0.68
CA TYR A 38 7.77 -21.05 0.30
C TYR A 38 6.39 -20.52 -0.12
N GLY A 39 6.29 -19.87 -1.27
CA GLY A 39 5.05 -19.34 -1.85
C GLY A 39 4.96 -17.83 -1.95
N GLY A 40 6.09 -17.12 -1.76
CA GLY A 40 6.21 -15.67 -1.93
C GLY A 40 5.60 -14.85 -0.78
N PHE A 41 5.73 -13.53 -0.91
CA PHE A 41 5.16 -12.53 -0.02
C PHE A 41 4.48 -11.43 -0.84
N ASP A 42 3.36 -10.94 -0.35
CA ASP A 42 2.55 -9.90 -0.98
C ASP A 42 1.88 -9.11 0.15
N HIS A 43 2.09 -7.79 0.21
CA HIS A 43 1.59 -6.98 1.32
C HIS A 43 0.06 -7.00 1.40
N ASN A 44 -0.66 -7.00 0.28
CA ASN A 44 -2.13 -7.06 0.28
C ASN A 44 -2.64 -8.37 0.87
N ALA A 45 -2.03 -9.50 0.51
CA ALA A 45 -2.29 -10.80 1.11
C ALA A 45 -1.98 -10.77 2.62
N GLN A 46 -0.91 -10.08 3.02
CA GLN A 46 -0.54 -9.92 4.42
C GLN A 46 -1.53 -9.03 5.19
N SER A 47 -2.03 -7.93 4.61
CA SER A 47 -3.07 -7.08 5.22
C SER A 47 -4.32 -7.89 5.53
N LEU A 48 -4.76 -8.73 4.59
CA LEU A 48 -5.88 -9.64 4.81
C LEU A 48 -5.57 -10.69 5.90
N ARG A 49 -4.34 -11.23 5.95
CA ARG A 49 -3.92 -12.15 7.04
C ARG A 49 -3.91 -11.47 8.40
N VAL A 50 -3.47 -10.22 8.49
CA VAL A 50 -3.41 -9.46 9.75
C VAL A 50 -4.79 -9.41 10.37
N VAL A 51 -5.80 -8.98 9.61
CA VAL A 51 -7.16 -8.78 10.11
C VAL A 51 -7.96 -10.09 10.24
N THR A 52 -7.56 -11.19 9.59
CA THR A 52 -8.29 -12.47 9.64
C THR A 52 -7.63 -13.55 10.51
N ALA A 53 -6.36 -13.40 10.88
CA ALA A 53 -5.61 -14.47 11.54
C ALA A 53 -4.51 -14.04 12.52
N LEU A 54 -3.83 -12.92 12.32
CA LEU A 54 -2.67 -12.56 13.15
C LEU A 54 -3.03 -11.71 14.36
N GLU A 55 -4.00 -10.80 14.21
CA GLU A 55 -4.48 -10.01 15.34
C GLU A 55 -5.22 -10.86 16.36
N ARG A 56 -4.89 -10.69 17.63
CA ARG A 56 -5.44 -11.48 18.75
C ARG A 56 -5.98 -10.57 19.84
N LYS A 57 -6.99 -9.77 19.49
CA LYS A 57 -7.62 -8.81 20.40
C LYS A 57 -8.85 -9.38 21.11
N TYR A 58 -9.36 -10.53 20.68
CA TYR A 58 -10.54 -11.18 21.21
C TYR A 58 -10.20 -12.56 21.80
N ALA A 59 -10.82 -12.92 22.92
CA ALA A 59 -10.50 -14.17 23.63
C ALA A 59 -11.01 -15.44 22.91
N GLN A 60 -12.05 -15.31 22.07
CA GLN A 60 -12.75 -16.44 21.48
C GLN A 60 -12.25 -16.82 20.08
N PHE A 61 -11.56 -15.90 19.39
CA PHE A 61 -11.13 -16.09 18.00
C PHE A 61 -9.90 -15.24 17.68
N ASP A 62 -9.14 -15.70 16.69
CA ASP A 62 -8.09 -14.93 16.01
C ASP A 62 -8.72 -14.03 14.93
N GLY A 63 -8.05 -12.92 14.61
CA GLY A 63 -8.53 -11.87 13.69
C GLY A 63 -9.36 -10.78 14.38
N LEU A 64 -9.89 -9.87 13.57
CA LEU A 64 -10.66 -8.71 14.01
C LEU A 64 -12.18 -8.84 13.76
N ASN A 65 -12.62 -9.94 13.14
CA ASN A 65 -14.04 -10.19 12.83
C ASN A 65 -14.70 -9.00 12.10
N LEU A 66 -14.01 -8.49 11.06
CA LEU A 66 -14.51 -7.41 10.22
C LEU A 66 -15.71 -7.88 9.37
N THR A 67 -16.52 -6.93 8.91
CA THR A 67 -17.65 -7.21 8.03
C THR A 67 -17.19 -7.78 6.69
N TRP A 68 -18.11 -8.47 5.99
CA TRP A 68 -17.80 -9.07 4.69
C TRP A 68 -17.36 -8.01 3.68
N GLU A 69 -18.00 -6.84 3.67
CA GLU A 69 -17.73 -5.72 2.77
C GLU A 69 -16.31 -5.19 2.96
N THR A 70 -15.83 -5.08 4.21
CA THR A 70 -14.46 -4.65 4.48
C THR A 70 -13.44 -5.68 4.01
N LEU A 71 -13.70 -6.97 4.24
CA LEU A 71 -12.81 -8.05 3.78
C LEU A 71 -12.78 -8.15 2.25
N GLU A 72 -13.94 -7.97 1.60
CA GLU A 72 -14.09 -7.93 0.14
C GLU A 72 -13.35 -6.73 -0.46
N GLY A 73 -13.53 -5.55 0.13
CA GLY A 73 -12.82 -4.34 -0.26
C GLY A 73 -11.31 -4.49 -0.12
N LEU A 74 -10.83 -4.95 1.04
CA LEU A 74 -9.40 -5.20 1.24
C LEU A 74 -8.82 -6.19 0.24
N ALA A 75 -9.56 -7.27 -0.05
CA ALA A 75 -9.10 -8.27 -1.01
C ALA A 75 -9.04 -7.74 -2.45
N LYS A 76 -9.98 -6.89 -2.86
CA LYS A 76 -10.22 -6.57 -4.28
C LYS A 76 -10.07 -5.08 -4.63
N HIS A 77 -9.62 -4.21 -3.73
CA HIS A 77 -9.54 -2.75 -3.99
C HIS A 77 -8.74 -2.38 -5.24
N ASN A 78 -7.72 -3.18 -5.60
CA ASN A 78 -6.94 -3.05 -6.85
C ASN A 78 -7.57 -3.72 -8.08
N GLY A 79 -8.82 -4.19 -7.97
CA GLY A 79 -9.57 -4.90 -8.99
C GLY A 79 -9.70 -6.41 -8.74
N PRO A 80 -10.23 -7.15 -9.72
CA PRO A 80 -10.40 -8.59 -9.63
C PRO A 80 -9.08 -9.35 -9.37
N VAL A 81 -9.12 -10.31 -8.47
CA VAL A 81 -7.97 -11.12 -8.05
C VAL A 81 -8.02 -12.49 -8.72
N ARG A 82 -6.93 -12.86 -9.42
CA ARG A 82 -6.80 -14.16 -10.09
C ARG A 82 -5.45 -14.81 -9.79
N ASP A 83 -5.50 -15.99 -9.19
CA ASP A 83 -4.34 -16.89 -8.95
C ASP A 83 -3.11 -16.22 -8.30
N THR A 84 -3.33 -15.40 -7.27
CA THR A 84 -2.27 -14.68 -6.53
C THR A 84 -2.03 -15.26 -5.13
N ALA A 85 -1.01 -14.77 -4.42
CA ALA A 85 -0.81 -15.04 -2.99
C ALA A 85 -2.04 -14.62 -2.16
N LEU A 86 -2.65 -13.48 -2.51
CA LEU A 86 -3.88 -12.98 -1.91
C LEU A 86 -5.03 -13.99 -2.07
N ALA A 87 -5.24 -14.53 -3.28
CA ALA A 87 -6.26 -15.55 -3.50
C ALA A 87 -6.09 -16.76 -2.57
N LYS A 88 -4.84 -17.18 -2.30
CA LYS A 88 -4.56 -18.29 -1.37
C LYS A 88 -4.92 -17.95 0.08
N VAL A 89 -4.67 -16.71 0.51
CA VAL A 89 -5.07 -16.22 1.85
C VAL A 89 -6.59 -16.12 1.96
N ALA A 90 -7.23 -15.51 0.96
CA ALA A 90 -8.66 -15.29 0.92
C ALA A 90 -9.48 -16.58 1.00
N ARG A 91 -8.95 -17.72 0.51
CA ARG A 91 -9.62 -19.03 0.60
C ARG A 91 -10.13 -19.37 2.00
N ARG A 92 -9.43 -18.95 3.07
CA ARG A 92 -9.90 -19.21 4.44
C ARG A 92 -11.16 -18.41 4.75
N THR A 93 -11.21 -17.14 4.35
CA THR A 93 -12.39 -16.28 4.46
C THR A 93 -13.54 -16.81 3.61
N GLU A 94 -13.24 -17.32 2.42
CA GLU A 94 -14.22 -17.90 1.49
C GLU A 94 -14.86 -19.21 1.99
N LEU A 95 -14.31 -19.85 3.03
CA LEU A 95 -14.96 -20.99 3.70
C LEU A 95 -16.26 -20.60 4.40
N TRP A 96 -16.35 -19.36 4.88
CA TRP A 96 -17.55 -18.81 5.50
C TRP A 96 -18.47 -18.18 4.45
N GLN A 97 -17.94 -17.29 3.62
CA GLN A 97 -18.68 -16.63 2.56
C GLN A 97 -17.75 -16.22 1.40
N SER A 98 -18.14 -16.56 0.17
CA SER A 98 -17.40 -16.18 -1.04
C SER A 98 -17.16 -14.67 -1.11
N LEU A 99 -15.95 -14.26 -1.50
CA LEU A 99 -15.61 -12.85 -1.75
C LEU A 99 -15.80 -12.47 -3.23
N ASP A 100 -16.16 -13.43 -4.08
CA ASP A 100 -16.26 -13.30 -5.53
C ASP A 100 -15.03 -12.59 -6.12
N LEU A 101 -13.85 -13.17 -5.90
CA LEU A 101 -12.56 -12.57 -6.24
C LEU A 101 -12.43 -12.18 -7.71
N ALA A 102 -13.20 -12.81 -8.61
CA ALA A 102 -13.19 -12.51 -10.04
C ALA A 102 -14.01 -11.26 -10.43
N SER A 103 -14.84 -10.73 -9.52
CA SER A 103 -15.63 -9.52 -9.72
C SER A 103 -14.84 -8.25 -9.37
N TRP A 104 -15.39 -7.10 -9.78
CA TRP A 104 -14.89 -5.82 -9.27
C TRP A 104 -15.30 -5.63 -7.80
N PRO A 105 -14.54 -4.84 -7.02
CA PRO A 105 -14.91 -4.48 -5.66
C PRO A 105 -16.05 -3.45 -5.63
N SER A 106 -16.57 -3.17 -4.42
CA SER A 106 -17.48 -2.05 -4.19
C SER A 106 -16.90 -0.69 -4.62
N ALA A 107 -17.75 0.31 -4.81
CA ALA A 107 -17.27 1.66 -5.16
C ALA A 107 -16.46 2.28 -4.00
N GLU A 108 -16.78 1.97 -2.75
CA GLU A 108 -16.04 2.40 -1.56
C GLU A 108 -14.58 1.94 -1.60
N ALA A 109 -14.36 0.67 -1.94
CA ALA A 109 -13.02 0.11 -2.09
C ALA A 109 -12.25 0.73 -3.26
N GLN A 110 -12.92 1.01 -4.38
CA GLN A 110 -12.29 1.70 -5.52
C GLN A 110 -11.92 3.16 -5.15
N VAL A 111 -12.77 3.84 -4.38
CA VAL A 111 -12.46 5.17 -3.84
C VAL A 111 -11.26 5.11 -2.90
N ALA A 112 -11.21 4.14 -1.99
CA ALA A 112 -10.08 3.98 -1.07
C ALA A 112 -8.76 3.78 -1.82
N ALA A 113 -8.73 2.92 -2.84
CA ALA A 113 -7.55 2.70 -3.67
C ALA A 113 -7.10 3.99 -4.42
N LEU A 114 -8.05 4.73 -4.99
CA LEU A 114 -7.73 5.97 -5.71
C LEU A 114 -7.39 7.14 -4.76
N ALA A 115 -7.88 7.11 -3.53
CA ALA A 115 -7.50 8.07 -2.50
C ALA A 115 -6.04 7.87 -2.07
N ASP A 116 -5.59 6.62 -1.95
CA ASP A 116 -4.17 6.29 -1.74
C ASP A 116 -3.30 6.82 -2.89
N ASP A 117 -3.68 6.55 -4.14
CA ASP A 117 -3.00 7.08 -5.32
C ASP A 117 -2.87 8.62 -5.33
N ILE A 118 -3.91 9.33 -4.87
CA ILE A 118 -3.90 10.80 -4.73
C ILE A 118 -2.92 11.24 -3.65
N ALA A 119 -2.95 10.59 -2.50
CA ALA A 119 -2.08 10.90 -1.37
C ALA A 119 -0.61 10.65 -1.73
N TYR A 120 -0.32 9.50 -2.37
CA TYR A 120 1.01 9.11 -2.83
C TYR A 120 1.63 10.16 -3.74
N VAL A 121 0.98 10.47 -4.87
CA VAL A 121 1.48 11.45 -5.85
C VAL A 121 1.76 12.81 -5.23
N ALA A 122 0.89 13.26 -4.30
CA ALA A 122 1.03 14.55 -3.66
C ALA A 122 2.16 14.58 -2.61
N HIS A 123 2.29 13.53 -1.80
CA HIS A 123 3.31 13.43 -0.77
C HIS A 123 4.70 13.13 -1.34
N ASP A 124 4.83 12.34 -2.40
CA ASP A 124 6.13 12.05 -3.01
C ASP A 124 6.77 13.28 -3.65
N ILE A 125 5.94 14.23 -4.12
CA ILE A 125 6.44 15.54 -4.56
C ILE A 125 7.01 16.30 -3.36
N ASP A 126 6.27 16.39 -2.26
CA ASP A 126 6.70 17.07 -1.04
C ASP A 126 7.99 16.45 -0.49
N ASP A 127 8.05 15.12 -0.38
CA ASP A 127 9.22 14.38 0.09
C ASP A 127 10.41 14.51 -0.88
N GLY A 128 10.17 14.43 -2.18
CA GLY A 128 11.20 14.63 -3.20
C GLY A 128 11.83 16.03 -3.14
N LEU A 129 11.02 17.06 -2.87
CA LEU A 129 11.49 18.44 -2.71
C LEU A 129 12.23 18.63 -1.38
N ARG A 130 11.69 18.12 -0.26
CA ARG A 130 12.32 18.18 1.07
C ARG A 130 13.67 17.45 1.12
N ALA A 131 13.78 16.32 0.42
CA ALA A 131 15.03 15.57 0.30
C ALA A 131 16.01 16.15 -0.74
N HIS A 132 15.63 17.26 -1.40
CA HIS A 132 16.36 17.91 -2.49
C HIS A 132 16.72 16.93 -3.62
N LEU A 133 15.83 15.97 -3.91
CA LEU A 133 15.95 15.03 -5.04
C LEU A 133 15.43 15.67 -6.34
N ILE A 134 14.47 16.57 -6.21
CA ILE A 134 13.93 17.42 -7.27
C ILE A 134 13.85 18.86 -6.76
N VAL A 135 13.67 19.80 -7.68
CA VAL A 135 13.39 21.20 -7.38
C VAL A 135 12.07 21.63 -8.02
N LEU A 136 11.44 22.71 -7.53
CA LEU A 136 10.17 23.20 -8.08
C LEU A 136 10.21 23.43 -9.60
N ALA A 137 11.36 23.88 -10.14
CA ALA A 137 11.54 24.09 -11.56
C ALA A 137 11.38 22.79 -12.38
N ASP A 138 11.70 21.62 -11.82
CA ASP A 138 11.53 20.34 -12.51
C ASP A 138 10.03 20.00 -12.74
N LEU A 139 9.14 20.58 -11.93
CA LEU A 139 7.70 20.35 -11.99
C LEU A 139 6.99 21.24 -13.03
N GLU A 140 7.62 22.33 -13.48
CA GLU A 140 7.04 23.29 -14.42
C GLU A 140 6.67 22.65 -15.76
N ALA A 141 7.47 21.67 -16.20
CA ALA A 141 7.23 20.92 -17.44
C ALA A 141 6.18 19.79 -17.28
N GLN A 142 5.76 19.46 -16.07
CA GLN A 142 4.84 18.36 -15.84
C GLN A 142 3.38 18.79 -16.11
N PRO A 143 2.62 18.05 -16.94
CA PRO A 143 1.27 18.46 -17.35
C PRO A 143 0.27 18.69 -16.20
N LEU A 144 0.42 17.97 -15.08
CA LEU A 144 -0.40 18.14 -13.89
C LEU A 144 0.19 19.20 -12.94
N ALA A 145 1.48 19.06 -12.60
CA ALA A 145 2.11 19.89 -11.57
C ALA A 145 2.48 21.30 -12.04
N GLY A 146 2.85 21.51 -13.30
CA GLY A 146 3.23 22.82 -13.83
C GLY A 146 2.11 23.86 -13.72
N PRO A 147 0.89 23.59 -14.22
CA PRO A 147 -0.25 24.50 -14.05
C PRO A 147 -0.69 24.69 -12.59
N ALA A 148 -0.45 23.68 -11.73
CA ALA A 148 -0.69 23.81 -10.29
C ALA A 148 0.32 24.74 -9.63
N LEU A 149 1.61 24.58 -9.96
CA LEU A 149 2.70 25.41 -9.48
C LEU A 149 2.54 26.88 -9.90
N ALA A 150 2.14 27.12 -11.15
CA ALA A 150 1.87 28.48 -11.65
C ALA A 150 0.78 29.19 -10.84
N ARG A 151 -0.22 28.45 -10.32
CA ARG A 151 -1.27 29.01 -9.44
C ARG A 151 -0.82 29.12 -7.98
N ALA A 152 0.04 28.22 -7.53
CA ALA A 152 0.60 28.24 -6.17
C ALA A 152 1.54 29.44 -5.94
N ARG A 153 2.04 30.07 -7.01
CA ARG A 153 2.90 31.26 -6.99
C ARG A 153 2.14 32.56 -7.31
N PRO A 154 1.30 33.12 -6.41
CA PRO A 154 0.84 34.48 -6.59
C PRO A 154 2.02 35.46 -6.44
N HIS A 155 2.07 36.47 -7.30
CA HIS A 155 3.11 37.49 -7.39
C HIS A 155 3.60 37.99 -6.01
N GLY A 156 4.76 37.47 -5.54
CA GLY A 156 5.47 38.01 -4.37
C GLY A 156 5.67 37.08 -3.16
N ALA A 157 5.17 35.85 -3.17
CA ALA A 157 5.54 34.86 -2.14
C ALA A 157 7.03 34.49 -2.28
N ARG A 158 7.78 34.51 -1.18
CA ARG A 158 9.21 34.13 -1.10
C ARG A 158 9.45 32.92 -0.19
N ASP A 159 8.38 32.20 0.15
CA ASP A 159 8.41 31.10 1.11
C ASP A 159 8.14 29.79 0.36
N GLU A 160 9.22 29.11 -0.01
CA GLU A 160 9.19 27.86 -0.76
C GLU A 160 8.35 26.80 -0.04
N ALA A 161 8.39 26.73 1.30
CA ALA A 161 7.61 25.75 2.04
C ALA A 161 6.09 25.98 1.89
N ARG A 162 5.65 27.24 1.85
CA ARG A 162 4.24 27.56 1.58
C ARG A 162 3.87 27.31 0.12
N GLU A 163 4.77 27.56 -0.83
CA GLU A 163 4.56 27.22 -2.24
C GLU A 163 4.35 25.73 -2.44
N VAL A 164 5.18 24.89 -1.80
CA VAL A 164 5.04 23.43 -1.83
C VAL A 164 3.71 23.00 -1.21
N TYR A 165 3.35 23.53 -0.03
CA TYR A 165 2.07 23.19 0.60
C TYR A 165 0.87 23.58 -0.27
N GLU A 166 0.91 24.77 -0.88
CA GLU A 166 -0.15 25.23 -1.78
C GLU A 166 -0.22 24.38 -3.05
N LEU A 167 0.92 24.01 -3.64
CA LEU A 167 1.00 23.08 -4.75
C LEU A 167 0.33 21.74 -4.42
N THR A 168 0.69 21.12 -3.30
CA THR A 168 0.11 19.85 -2.83
C THR A 168 -1.40 19.96 -2.66
N ARG A 169 -1.90 21.02 -1.99
CA ARG A 169 -3.34 21.26 -1.81
C ARG A 169 -4.07 21.39 -3.15
N ILE A 170 -3.49 22.14 -4.08
CA ILE A 170 -4.05 22.35 -5.41
C ILE A 170 -4.12 21.05 -6.20
N LEU A 171 -3.05 20.23 -6.17
CA LEU A 171 -2.98 18.94 -6.84
C LEU A 171 -4.05 17.98 -6.33
N ILE A 172 -4.13 17.80 -5.01
CA ILE A 172 -5.16 16.98 -4.36
C ILE A 172 -6.56 17.44 -4.78
N THR A 173 -6.82 18.74 -4.72
CA THR A 173 -8.12 19.32 -5.07
C THR A 173 -8.49 19.02 -6.53
N GLN A 174 -7.54 19.14 -7.46
CA GLN A 174 -7.78 18.86 -8.88
C GLN A 174 -8.05 17.38 -9.15
N MET A 175 -7.27 16.49 -8.55
CA MET A 175 -7.45 15.04 -8.71
C MET A 175 -8.79 14.59 -8.13
N ILE A 176 -9.17 15.06 -6.93
CA ILE A 176 -10.47 14.76 -6.32
C ILE A 176 -11.62 15.30 -7.18
N ALA A 177 -11.52 16.54 -7.67
CA ALA A 177 -12.59 17.14 -8.48
C ALA A 177 -12.81 16.38 -9.80
N ASP A 178 -11.74 15.97 -10.47
CA ASP A 178 -11.79 15.16 -11.69
C ASP A 178 -12.38 13.76 -11.42
N LEU A 179 -11.86 13.07 -10.40
CA LEU A 179 -12.32 11.75 -9.95
C LEU A 179 -13.83 11.75 -9.69
N VAL A 180 -14.33 12.73 -8.94
CA VAL A 180 -15.76 12.85 -8.62
C VAL A 180 -16.59 13.13 -9.87
N ALA A 181 -16.11 13.98 -10.77
CA ALA A 181 -16.83 14.31 -12.01
C ALA A 181 -16.93 13.11 -12.95
N GLU A 182 -15.82 12.42 -13.21
CA GLU A 182 -15.77 11.22 -14.05
C GLU A 182 -16.59 10.08 -13.45
N THR A 183 -16.43 9.83 -12.14
CA THR A 183 -17.19 8.78 -11.44
C THR A 183 -18.69 9.02 -11.54
N ARG A 184 -19.15 10.28 -11.42
CA ARG A 184 -20.57 10.61 -11.62
C ARG A 184 -21.05 10.30 -13.02
N ALA A 185 -20.26 10.62 -14.04
CA ALA A 185 -20.61 10.32 -15.43
C ALA A 185 -20.71 8.80 -15.66
N ARG A 186 -19.77 8.03 -15.12
CA ARG A 186 -19.78 6.55 -15.19
C ARG A 186 -20.98 5.94 -14.48
N LEU A 187 -21.27 6.37 -13.26
CA LEU A 187 -22.41 5.88 -12.49
C LEU A 187 -23.75 6.27 -13.14
N ALA A 188 -23.84 7.45 -13.75
CA ALA A 188 -25.03 7.86 -14.51
C ALA A 188 -25.25 7.00 -15.76
N ALA A 189 -24.18 6.60 -16.45
CA ALA A 189 -24.25 5.72 -17.61
C ALA A 189 -24.57 4.25 -17.22
N LEU A 190 -24.03 3.77 -16.11
CA LEU A 190 -24.29 2.43 -15.58
C LEU A 190 -25.70 2.32 -14.97
N ALA A 191 -26.19 3.38 -14.34
CA ALA A 191 -27.45 3.44 -13.60
C ALA A 191 -27.66 2.25 -12.63
N PRO A 192 -26.70 1.98 -11.71
CA PRO A 192 -26.79 0.83 -10.82
C PRO A 192 -27.98 0.96 -9.86
N ALA A 193 -28.72 -0.13 -9.66
CA ALA A 193 -29.80 -0.22 -8.68
C ALA A 193 -29.26 -0.59 -7.29
N GLY A 194 -28.05 -1.15 -7.19
CA GLY A 194 -27.38 -1.47 -5.94
C GLY A 194 -25.87 -1.72 -6.09
N PRO A 195 -25.17 -1.98 -4.96
CA PRO A 195 -23.72 -2.17 -4.95
C PRO A 195 -23.27 -3.40 -5.75
N ASP A 196 -24.15 -4.37 -5.91
CA ASP A 196 -23.93 -5.57 -6.69
C ASP A 196 -23.80 -5.32 -8.20
N ASP A 197 -24.50 -4.31 -8.72
CA ASP A 197 -24.36 -3.91 -10.13
C ASP A 197 -22.98 -3.26 -10.38
N ILE A 198 -22.43 -2.59 -9.37
CA ILE A 198 -21.07 -2.04 -9.40
C ILE A 198 -20.04 -3.17 -9.47
N ARG A 199 -20.17 -4.20 -8.61
CA ARG A 199 -19.28 -5.38 -8.61
C ARG A 199 -19.32 -6.14 -9.93
N ARG A 200 -20.48 -6.19 -10.58
CA ARG A 200 -20.73 -6.90 -11.84
C ARG A 200 -20.57 -6.03 -13.09
N ALA A 201 -20.18 -4.77 -12.95
CA ALA A 201 -20.04 -3.84 -14.08
C ALA A 201 -18.97 -4.27 -15.11
N GLY A 202 -18.07 -5.20 -14.73
CA GLY A 202 -17.01 -5.71 -15.61
C GLY A 202 -15.84 -4.72 -15.80
N GLN A 203 -15.94 -3.52 -15.23
CA GLN A 203 -14.93 -2.47 -15.28
C GLN A 203 -14.99 -1.59 -14.02
N ALA A 204 -13.94 -0.80 -13.77
CA ALA A 204 -13.93 0.22 -12.74
C ALA A 204 -15.03 1.26 -12.98
N THR A 205 -15.81 1.53 -11.93
CA THR A 205 -16.88 2.55 -11.94
C THR A 205 -16.40 3.87 -11.32
N VAL A 206 -15.42 3.80 -10.43
CA VAL A 206 -14.72 4.95 -9.86
C VAL A 206 -13.39 5.08 -10.57
N ALA A 207 -13.14 6.22 -11.22
CA ALA A 207 -11.94 6.43 -12.02
C ALA A 207 -11.67 7.93 -12.25
N PHE A 208 -10.42 8.25 -12.54
CA PHE A 208 -10.05 9.52 -13.16
C PHE A 208 -10.52 9.57 -14.61
N SER A 209 -10.74 10.78 -15.13
CA SER A 209 -10.94 10.98 -16.56
C SER A 209 -9.71 10.51 -17.34
N PRO A 210 -9.85 10.07 -18.61
CA PRO A 210 -8.70 9.63 -19.41
C PRO A 210 -7.56 10.66 -19.46
N ALA A 211 -7.92 11.94 -19.55
CA ALA A 211 -6.95 13.04 -19.57
C ALA A 211 -6.22 13.20 -18.22
N MET A 212 -6.92 13.07 -17.10
CA MET A 212 -6.29 13.14 -15.78
C MET A 212 -5.40 11.92 -15.53
N ALA A 213 -5.86 10.72 -15.88
CA ALA A 213 -5.09 9.48 -15.76
C ALA A 213 -3.75 9.57 -16.52
N GLU A 214 -3.75 10.11 -17.75
CA GLU A 214 -2.52 10.32 -18.53
C GLU A 214 -1.55 11.30 -17.85
N ARG A 215 -2.08 12.39 -17.28
CA ARG A 215 -1.27 13.40 -16.58
C ARG A 215 -0.67 12.83 -15.28
N ILE A 216 -1.45 12.06 -14.51
CA ILE A 216 -0.99 11.35 -13.32
C ILE A 216 0.09 10.34 -13.70
N ALA A 217 -0.12 9.53 -14.74
CA ALA A 217 0.85 8.55 -15.21
C ALA A 217 2.17 9.20 -15.64
N THR A 218 2.11 10.34 -16.34
CA THR A 218 3.29 11.12 -16.72
C THR A 218 4.06 11.61 -15.49
N LEU A 219 3.35 12.16 -14.49
CA LEU A 219 3.94 12.64 -13.25
C LEU A 219 4.55 11.51 -12.41
N LYS A 220 3.85 10.37 -12.27
CA LYS A 220 4.38 9.16 -11.62
C LYS A 220 5.66 8.68 -12.33
N GLY A 221 5.69 8.70 -13.67
CA GLY A 221 6.89 8.37 -14.45
C GLY A 221 8.06 9.30 -14.19
N PHE A 222 7.80 10.61 -14.09
CA PHE A 222 8.81 11.61 -13.70
C PHE A 222 9.35 11.35 -12.29
N LEU A 223 8.47 11.16 -11.30
CA LEU A 223 8.86 10.87 -9.91
C LEU A 223 9.66 9.58 -9.82
N PHE A 224 9.23 8.53 -10.52
CA PHE A 224 9.95 7.27 -10.63
C PHE A 224 11.42 7.46 -11.04
N GLN A 225 11.65 8.26 -12.08
CA GLN A 225 13.00 8.50 -12.61
C GLN A 225 13.85 9.40 -11.71
N ARG A 226 13.25 10.42 -11.08
CA ARG A 226 13.99 11.48 -10.38
C ARG A 226 14.12 11.24 -8.88
N VAL A 227 13.12 10.61 -8.26
CA VAL A 227 13.05 10.37 -6.81
C VAL A 227 13.45 8.92 -6.50
N TYR A 228 12.66 7.93 -6.94
CA TYR A 228 12.88 6.53 -6.53
C TYR A 228 14.16 5.93 -7.09
N ARG A 229 14.51 6.25 -8.33
CA ARG A 229 15.76 5.79 -8.97
C ARG A 229 16.98 6.65 -8.62
N HIS A 230 16.82 7.65 -7.75
CA HIS A 230 17.95 8.45 -7.30
C HIS A 230 18.95 7.56 -6.56
N GLU A 231 20.25 7.70 -6.85
CA GLU A 231 21.31 6.82 -6.32
C GLU A 231 21.30 6.72 -4.79
N ARG A 232 21.12 7.86 -4.09
CA ARG A 232 20.94 7.92 -2.63
C ARG A 232 19.79 7.04 -2.13
N VAL A 233 18.61 7.15 -2.75
CA VAL A 233 17.42 6.37 -2.36
C VAL A 233 17.65 4.89 -2.64
N MET A 234 18.20 4.55 -3.81
CA MET A 234 18.49 3.17 -4.18
C MET A 234 19.48 2.49 -3.23
N ARG A 235 20.52 3.21 -2.75
CA ARG A 235 21.45 2.69 -1.74
C ARG A 235 20.72 2.33 -0.44
N VAL A 236 19.94 3.26 0.09
CA VAL A 236 19.15 3.03 1.32
C VAL A 236 18.17 1.88 1.15
N MET A 237 17.53 1.76 -0.03
CA MET A 237 16.64 0.64 -0.34
C MET A 237 17.38 -0.70 -0.36
N CYS A 238 18.59 -0.78 -0.94
CA CYS A 238 19.40 -1.99 -0.91
C CYS A 238 19.80 -2.39 0.51
N ASP A 239 20.19 -1.41 1.33
CA ASP A 239 20.57 -1.61 2.73
C ASP A 239 19.36 -2.06 3.59
N ALA A 240 18.18 -1.52 3.33
CA ALA A 240 16.93 -1.95 3.95
C ALA A 240 16.56 -3.39 3.53
N GLU A 241 16.75 -3.72 2.24
CA GLU A 241 16.53 -5.07 1.72
C GLU A 241 17.46 -6.10 2.38
N SER A 242 18.73 -5.75 2.62
CA SER A 242 19.67 -6.66 3.30
C SER A 242 19.26 -6.92 4.74
N ILE A 243 18.83 -5.89 5.48
CA ILE A 243 18.36 -6.04 6.87
C ILE A 243 17.22 -7.07 6.95
N VAL A 244 16.23 -6.95 6.06
CA VAL A 244 15.06 -7.84 6.05
C VAL A 244 15.46 -9.27 5.66
N ALA A 245 16.33 -9.42 4.65
CA ALA A 245 16.82 -10.73 4.22
C ALA A 245 17.61 -11.44 5.34
N ASP A 246 18.49 -10.70 6.03
CA ASP A 246 19.32 -11.21 7.12
C ASP A 246 18.45 -11.64 8.31
N LEU A 247 17.48 -10.81 8.72
CA LEU A 247 16.54 -11.15 9.78
C LEU A 247 15.74 -12.42 9.46
N PHE A 248 15.16 -12.49 8.25
CA PHE A 248 14.42 -13.68 7.83
C PHE A 248 15.31 -14.93 7.86
N GLY A 249 16.53 -14.84 7.31
CA GLY A 249 17.49 -15.93 7.31
C GLY A 249 17.87 -16.40 8.71
N ARG A 250 18.15 -15.46 9.62
CA ARG A 250 18.49 -15.77 11.02
C ARG A 250 17.34 -16.46 11.73
N PHE A 251 16.12 -15.98 11.59
CA PHE A 251 14.96 -16.57 12.26
C PHE A 251 14.57 -17.93 11.68
N MET A 252 14.82 -18.18 10.39
CA MET A 252 14.66 -19.51 9.81
C MET A 252 15.67 -20.52 10.35
N GLN A 253 16.94 -20.13 10.46
CA GLN A 253 18.02 -21.00 10.93
C GLN A 253 17.99 -21.19 12.46
N GLN A 254 17.64 -20.14 13.20
CA GLN A 254 17.68 -20.10 14.65
C GLN A 254 16.36 -19.52 15.22
N PRO A 255 15.23 -20.24 15.15
CA PRO A 255 13.93 -19.72 15.57
C PRO A 255 13.85 -19.25 17.04
N HIS A 256 14.73 -19.76 17.91
CA HIS A 256 14.85 -19.33 19.31
C HIS A 256 15.34 -17.88 19.49
N THR A 257 15.78 -17.23 18.41
CA THR A 257 16.17 -15.82 18.41
C THR A 257 14.99 -14.86 18.20
N MET A 258 13.82 -15.35 17.79
CA MET A 258 12.57 -14.59 17.81
C MET A 258 12.04 -14.43 19.24
N ALA A 259 11.04 -13.57 19.44
CA ALA A 259 10.32 -13.49 20.71
C ALA A 259 9.70 -14.84 21.10
N GLU A 260 9.65 -15.16 22.40
CA GLU A 260 9.33 -16.51 22.88
C GLU A 260 7.97 -17.05 22.39
N ALA A 261 6.95 -16.19 22.27
CA ALA A 261 5.66 -16.60 21.74
C ALA A 261 5.76 -17.12 20.29
N TRP A 262 6.58 -16.46 19.46
CA TRP A 262 6.82 -16.83 18.06
C TRP A 262 7.74 -18.05 17.95
N HIS A 263 8.78 -18.12 18.78
CA HIS A 263 9.63 -19.30 18.89
C HIS A 263 8.81 -20.53 19.29
N ALA A 264 7.98 -20.44 20.33
CA ALA A 264 7.13 -21.53 20.78
C ALA A 264 6.16 -21.98 19.67
N ALA A 265 5.53 -21.03 18.97
CA ALA A 265 4.64 -21.32 17.84
C ALA A 265 5.36 -21.92 16.61
N SER A 266 6.66 -21.67 16.47
CA SER A 266 7.48 -22.27 15.40
C SER A 266 7.87 -23.73 15.65
N ARG A 267 7.79 -24.20 16.91
CA ARG A 267 8.16 -25.57 17.27
C ARG A 267 7.26 -26.56 16.53
N GLN A 268 7.86 -27.63 16.02
CA GLN A 268 7.15 -28.71 15.29
C GLN A 268 6.52 -28.29 13.95
N LEU A 269 6.71 -27.05 13.49
CA LEU A 269 6.33 -26.68 12.13
C LEU A 269 7.33 -27.26 11.12
N ASP A 270 6.78 -27.77 10.00
CA ASP A 270 7.56 -28.03 8.80
C ASP A 270 8.20 -26.73 8.27
N GLU A 271 9.19 -26.89 7.39
CA GLU A 271 9.99 -25.78 6.88
C GLU A 271 9.14 -24.68 6.24
N ARG A 272 8.14 -25.06 5.44
CA ARG A 272 7.28 -24.11 4.72
C ARG A 272 6.38 -23.32 5.65
N ARG A 273 5.77 -23.98 6.65
CA ARG A 273 4.94 -23.34 7.67
C ARG A 273 5.78 -22.43 8.57
N ARG A 274 7.00 -22.85 8.90
CA ARG A 274 7.96 -22.03 9.63
C ARG A 274 8.34 -20.77 8.85
N ALA A 275 8.63 -20.90 7.56
CA ALA A 275 8.92 -19.75 6.70
C ALA A 275 7.76 -18.74 6.66
N ARG A 276 6.50 -19.21 6.62
CA ARG A 276 5.35 -18.31 6.72
C ARG A 276 5.30 -17.60 8.07
N LEU A 277 5.47 -18.32 9.18
CA LEU A 277 5.47 -17.74 10.53
C LEU A 277 6.59 -16.71 10.72
N VAL A 278 7.79 -17.01 10.22
CA VAL A 278 8.92 -16.05 10.23
C VAL A 278 8.61 -14.84 9.37
N GLY A 279 8.03 -15.04 8.18
CA GLY A 279 7.57 -13.95 7.32
C GLY A 279 6.54 -13.05 8.01
N ASP A 280 5.57 -13.64 8.72
CA ASP A 280 4.59 -12.87 9.51
C ASP A 280 5.27 -12.07 10.64
N PHE A 281 6.25 -12.67 11.33
CA PHE A 281 7.00 -12.00 12.39
C PHE A 281 7.81 -10.81 11.87
N VAL A 282 8.53 -11.00 10.76
CA VAL A 282 9.34 -9.94 10.13
C VAL A 282 8.45 -8.84 9.56
N ALA A 283 7.35 -9.19 8.88
CA ALA A 283 6.41 -8.21 8.35
C ALA A 283 5.69 -7.42 9.44
N GLY A 284 5.47 -8.00 10.62
CA GLY A 284 4.87 -7.32 11.77
C GLY A 284 5.82 -6.37 12.53
N MET A 285 7.08 -6.24 12.10
CA MET A 285 8.02 -5.31 12.74
C MET A 285 7.78 -3.87 12.27
N THR A 286 8.15 -2.90 13.11
CA THR A 286 8.36 -1.52 12.65
C THR A 286 9.79 -1.34 12.16
N ASP A 287 10.07 -0.35 11.32
CA ASP A 287 11.42 0.00 10.85
C ASP A 287 12.43 0.09 12.01
N ARG A 288 12.07 0.81 13.08
CA ARG A 288 12.92 0.97 14.26
C ARG A 288 13.18 -0.35 14.97
N TYR A 289 12.16 -1.22 15.05
CA TYR A 289 12.32 -2.53 15.68
C TYR A 289 13.18 -3.46 14.83
N ALA A 290 12.98 -3.49 13.51
CA ALA A 290 13.79 -4.27 12.58
C ALA A 290 15.28 -3.88 12.64
N ILE A 291 15.59 -2.58 12.62
CA ILE A 291 16.97 -2.09 12.78
C ILE A 291 17.55 -2.52 14.13
N ALA A 292 16.77 -2.43 15.22
CA ALA A 292 17.23 -2.81 16.55
C ALA A 292 17.49 -4.32 16.67
N GLU A 293 16.61 -5.15 16.13
CA GLU A 293 16.79 -6.61 16.08
C GLU A 293 18.00 -7.00 15.22
N HIS A 294 18.21 -6.31 14.10
CA HIS A 294 19.38 -6.55 13.26
C HIS A 294 20.68 -6.25 14.02
N ARG A 295 20.76 -5.10 14.72
CA ARG A 295 21.91 -4.74 15.57
C ARG A 295 22.15 -5.73 16.70
N ARG A 296 21.09 -6.36 17.22
CA ARG A 296 21.19 -7.36 18.28
C ARG A 296 21.77 -8.69 17.77
N LEU A 297 21.51 -9.03 16.51
CA LEU A 297 21.79 -10.36 15.95
C LEU A 297 23.01 -10.41 15.02
N PHE A 298 23.45 -9.26 14.51
CA PHE A 298 24.52 -9.13 13.51
C PHE A 298 25.55 -8.08 13.93
N ASP A 299 26.81 -8.33 13.60
CA ASP A 299 27.94 -7.49 14.00
C ASP A 299 27.96 -6.12 13.29
N ALA A 300 27.36 -6.04 12.10
CA ALA A 300 27.25 -4.82 11.30
C ALA A 300 25.81 -4.63 10.86
N THR A 301 25.26 -3.43 11.04
CA THR A 301 23.93 -3.04 10.55
C THR A 301 24.08 -1.82 9.66
N PRO A 302 23.53 -1.83 8.43
CA PRO A 302 23.54 -0.66 7.57
C PRO A 302 22.92 0.59 8.23
N ASP A 303 23.45 1.77 7.90
CA ASP A 303 22.88 3.04 8.34
C ASP A 303 21.92 3.56 7.27
N LEU A 304 20.62 3.58 7.58
CA LEU A 304 19.58 3.99 6.64
C LEU A 304 19.34 5.52 6.65
N ARG A 305 20.42 6.30 6.74
CA ARG A 305 20.39 7.78 6.82
C ARG A 305 20.83 8.45 5.53
#